data_AF-A0A3C0I9I7-F1
#
_entry.id   AF-A0A3C0I9I7-F1
#
_cell.length_a   1.000
_cell.length_b   1.000
_cell.length_c   1.000
_cell.angle_alpha   90.00
_cell.angle_beta   90.00
_cell.angle_gamma   90.00
#
_symmetry.space_group_name_H-M   'P 1'
#
loop_
_entity.id
_entity.type
_entity.pdbx_description
1 polymer ?
#
loop_
_entity_poly.entity_id
_entity_poly.type
_entity_poly.pdbx_seq_one_letter_code
_entity_poly.pdbx_strand_id
1 'polypeptide(L)'
;MFLKKHTFKIIILGIGLLCLTSPLSSHDYWLSAENFFLSLGQPIELHLLVGDDLSVEAERPFQKDKTSSFALYTASGKKDLLQEIPDQNMPLLSNYVPDGEGLALVAMERNFSFIELPDSNFTAYLEHENLHEI
;
A
#
# COMPACT_ATOMS: atom_id res chain seq x y z
N MET A 1 -9.93 -45.86 27.92
CA MET A 1 -8.76 -44.96 27.92
C MET A 1 -8.06 -44.97 26.56
N PHE A 2 -8.73 -44.52 25.48
CA PHE A 2 -8.17 -44.55 24.11
C PHE A 2 -8.49 -43.27 23.31
N LEU A 3 -9.57 -42.55 23.63
CA LEU A 3 -9.94 -41.28 23.00
C LEU A 3 -8.95 -40.13 23.22
N LYS A 4 -8.18 -40.15 24.32
CA LYS A 4 -7.30 -39.04 24.76
C LYS A 4 -6.05 -38.84 23.88
N LYS A 5 -5.62 -39.90 23.18
CA LYS A 5 -4.36 -39.91 22.40
C LYS A 5 -4.50 -39.26 21.03
N HIS A 6 -5.69 -39.37 20.41
CA HIS A 6 -5.99 -38.70 19.14
C HIS A 6 -6.21 -37.21 19.32
N THR A 7 -6.92 -36.80 20.38
CA THR A 7 -7.08 -35.39 20.75
C THR A 7 -5.73 -34.73 21.06
N PHE A 8 -4.84 -35.44 21.77
CA PHE A 8 -3.49 -34.93 22.05
C PHE A 8 -2.64 -34.73 20.78
N LYS A 9 -2.71 -35.65 19.81
CA LYS A 9 -2.03 -35.48 18.50
C LYS A 9 -2.59 -34.32 17.69
N ILE A 10 -3.91 -34.13 17.71
CA ILE A 10 -4.57 -33.01 17.02
C ILE A 10 -4.17 -31.68 17.65
N ILE A 11 -4.05 -31.61 18.97
CA ILE A 11 -3.59 -30.41 19.68
C ILE A 11 -2.13 -30.08 19.32
N ILE A 12 -1.24 -31.08 19.32
CA ILE A 12 0.16 -30.87 18.91
C ILE A 12 0.25 -30.43 17.46
N LEU A 13 -0.52 -31.05 16.56
CA LEU A 13 -0.54 -30.65 15.15
C LEU A 13 -1.08 -29.22 14.97
N GLY A 14 -2.12 -28.85 15.73
CA GLY A 14 -2.68 -27.50 15.72
C GLY A 14 -1.69 -26.46 16.24
N ILE A 15 -0.97 -26.75 17.32
CA ILE A 15 0.09 -25.87 17.85
C ILE A 15 1.25 -25.76 16.85
N GLY A 16 1.67 -26.88 16.25
CA GLY A 16 2.71 -26.87 15.21
C GLY A 16 2.33 -26.05 13.98
N LEU A 17 1.05 -26.07 13.59
CA LEU A 17 0.55 -25.26 12.46
C LEU A 17 0.50 -23.77 12.82
N LEU A 18 0.19 -23.42 14.07
CA LEU A 18 0.20 -22.03 14.55
C LEU A 18 1.62 -21.46 14.62
N CYS A 19 2.65 -22.28 14.82
CA CYS A 19 4.04 -21.83 14.79
C CYS A 19 4.57 -21.50 13.38
N LEU A 20 3.82 -21.81 12.32
CA LEU A 20 4.20 -21.51 10.93
C LEU A 20 3.68 -20.14 10.44
N THR A 21 3.00 -19.36 11.29
CA THR A 21 2.53 -18.03 10.91
C THR A 21 3.60 -16.99 11.26
N SER A 22 4.49 -16.70 10.32
CA SER A 22 5.36 -15.53 10.42
C SER A 22 4.52 -14.24 10.30
N PRO A 23 4.83 -13.17 11.06
CA PRO A 23 4.22 -11.88 10.80
C PRO A 23 4.64 -11.44 9.40
N LEU A 24 3.65 -11.31 8.51
CA LEU A 24 3.89 -10.72 7.19
C LEU A 24 4.06 -9.22 7.42
N SER A 25 5.29 -8.71 7.39
CA SER A 25 5.53 -7.28 7.36
C SER A 25 5.10 -6.78 5.98
N SER A 26 4.09 -5.93 5.94
CA SER A 26 3.65 -5.29 4.72
C SER A 26 3.64 -3.80 5.00
N HIS A 27 4.50 -3.06 4.30
CA HIS A 27 4.48 -1.61 4.39
C HIS A 27 3.11 -1.06 4.04
N ASP A 28 2.68 -0.08 4.81
CA ASP A 28 1.48 0.72 4.55
C ASP A 28 1.77 1.65 3.37
N TYR A 29 0.80 1.75 2.46
CA TYR A 29 0.80 2.77 1.41
C TYR A 29 -0.39 3.70 1.64
N TRP A 30 -0.14 5.00 1.63
CA TRP A 30 -1.22 5.98 1.78
C TRP A 30 -1.01 7.22 0.93
N LEU A 31 -2.13 7.88 0.65
CA LEU A 31 -2.15 9.18 -0.01
C LEU A 31 -2.08 10.27 1.05
N SER A 32 -1.17 11.22 0.87
CA SER A 32 -1.05 12.39 1.75
C SER A 32 -1.22 13.66 0.95
N ALA A 33 -2.21 14.47 1.30
CA ALA A 33 -2.39 15.80 0.72
C ALA A 33 -1.64 16.84 1.57
N GLU A 34 -1.04 17.83 0.93
CA GLU A 34 -0.45 18.96 1.65
C GLU A 34 -1.54 19.80 2.35
N ASN A 35 -2.70 19.94 1.70
CA ASN A 35 -3.84 20.70 2.21
C ASN A 35 -5.16 19.94 1.95
N PHE A 36 -5.98 19.80 2.99
CA PHE A 36 -7.31 19.16 2.90
C PHE A 36 -8.45 20.17 2.64
N PHE A 37 -8.16 21.46 2.78
CA PHE A 37 -9.10 22.55 2.50
C PHE A 37 -8.47 23.47 1.46
N LEU A 38 -9.05 23.48 0.26
CA LEU A 38 -8.53 24.22 -0.89
C LEU A 38 -9.48 25.35 -1.26
N SER A 39 -8.91 26.48 -1.68
CA SER A 39 -9.69 27.53 -2.35
C SER A 39 -10.01 27.11 -3.79
N LEU A 40 -11.06 27.68 -4.37
CA LEU A 40 -11.38 27.43 -5.79
C LEU A 40 -10.21 27.84 -6.69
N GLY A 41 -9.87 26.95 -7.63
CA GLY A 41 -8.74 27.15 -8.53
C GLY A 41 -7.37 26.80 -7.92
N GLN A 42 -7.29 26.46 -6.63
CA GLN A 42 -6.06 26.00 -6.02
C GLN A 42 -5.80 24.53 -6.41
N PRO A 43 -4.57 24.18 -6.85
CA PRO A 43 -4.23 22.81 -7.20
C PRO A 43 -4.14 21.92 -5.95
N ILE A 44 -4.39 20.63 -6.14
CA ILE A 44 -4.06 19.57 -5.17
C ILE A 44 -2.58 19.22 -5.32
N GLU A 45 -1.85 19.24 -4.21
CA GLU A 45 -0.57 18.56 -4.04
C GLU A 45 -0.81 17.25 -3.26
N LEU A 46 -0.52 16.11 -3.90
CA LEU A 46 -0.81 14.77 -3.39
C LEU A 46 0.41 13.86 -3.53
N HIS A 47 0.83 13.26 -2.43
CA HIS A 47 1.96 12.35 -2.35
C HIS A 47 1.49 10.91 -2.15
N LEU A 48 2.27 9.95 -2.66
CA LEU A 48 2.13 8.54 -2.32
C LEU A 48 3.27 8.15 -1.38
N LEU A 49 2.92 7.88 -0.13
CA LEU A 49 3.89 7.56 0.90
C LEU A 49 3.85 6.06 1.20
N VAL A 50 5.00 5.55 1.66
CA VAL A 50 5.17 4.19 2.15
C VAL A 50 5.92 4.19 3.48
N GLY A 51 5.56 3.26 4.35
CA GLY A 51 6.28 2.97 5.60
C GLY A 51 5.43 2.14 6.55
N ASP A 52 5.79 2.11 7.83
CA ASP A 52 5.14 1.29 8.84
C ASP A 52 4.43 2.13 9.92
N ASP A 53 3.26 1.72 10.38
CA ASP A 53 2.45 2.43 11.37
C ASP A 53 2.17 3.91 10.99
N LEU A 54 2.03 4.17 9.68
CA LEU A 54 1.92 5.52 9.09
C LEU A 54 3.14 6.44 9.36
N SER A 55 4.27 5.87 9.77
CA SER A 55 5.56 6.56 9.80
C SER A 55 6.16 6.55 8.40
N VAL A 56 6.48 7.73 7.86
CA VAL A 56 7.01 7.85 6.50
C VAL A 56 8.42 7.28 6.42
N GLU A 57 8.61 6.27 5.58
CA GLU A 57 9.94 5.78 5.20
C GLU A 57 10.39 6.38 3.87
N ALA A 58 9.47 6.44 2.89
CA ALA A 58 9.76 6.98 1.57
C ALA A 58 8.50 7.53 0.88
N GLU A 59 8.73 8.40 -0.10
CA GLU A 59 7.75 8.70 -1.15
C GLU A 59 7.97 7.76 -2.34
N ARG A 60 6.88 7.34 -2.97
CA ARG A 60 6.92 6.48 -4.16
C ARG A 60 6.35 7.23 -5.36
N PRO A 61 6.98 7.10 -6.54
CA PRO A 61 6.41 7.66 -7.75
C PRO A 61 5.16 6.87 -8.16
N PHE A 62 4.37 7.44 -9.06
CA PHE A 62 3.26 6.74 -9.69
C PHE A 62 3.77 5.51 -10.46
N GLN A 63 3.07 4.38 -10.31
CA GLN A 63 3.43 3.10 -10.93
C GLN A 63 2.17 2.50 -11.57
N LYS A 64 1.95 2.81 -12.86
CA LYS A 64 0.74 2.40 -13.59
C LYS A 64 0.51 0.89 -13.57
N ASP A 65 1.57 0.11 -13.67
CA ASP A 65 1.55 -1.35 -13.61
C ASP A 65 1.10 -1.89 -12.24
N LYS A 66 1.27 -1.11 -11.17
CA LYS A 66 0.88 -1.47 -9.80
C LYS A 66 -0.40 -0.79 -9.34
N THR A 67 -1.05 0.02 -10.17
CA THR A 67 -2.30 0.73 -9.81
C THR A 67 -3.46 0.16 -10.62
N SER A 68 -4.41 -0.49 -9.94
CA SER A 68 -5.63 -1.01 -10.57
C SER A 68 -6.67 0.08 -10.82
N SER A 69 -6.74 1.09 -9.96
CA SER A 69 -7.59 2.26 -10.16
C SER A 69 -7.01 3.52 -9.52
N PHE A 70 -7.25 4.68 -10.15
CA PHE A 70 -6.94 5.98 -9.57
C PHE A 70 -7.97 6.99 -10.06
N ALA A 71 -8.73 7.58 -9.14
CA ALA A 71 -9.85 8.44 -9.52
C ALA A 71 -10.09 9.59 -8.54
N LEU A 72 -10.64 10.67 -9.09
CA LEU A 72 -11.22 11.78 -8.35
C LEU A 72 -12.75 11.67 -8.41
N TYR A 73 -13.39 11.78 -7.27
CA TYR A 73 -14.84 11.84 -7.13
C TYR A 73 -15.23 13.22 -6.60
N THR A 74 -16.16 13.87 -7.28
CA THR A 74 -16.76 15.16 -6.91
C THR A 74 -18.29 15.07 -7.03
N ALA A 75 -18.99 16.15 -6.69
CA ALA A 75 -20.43 16.24 -6.93
C ALA A 75 -20.82 16.16 -8.42
N SER A 76 -19.91 16.55 -9.33
CA SER A 76 -20.15 16.51 -10.78
C SER A 76 -19.88 15.13 -11.40
N GLY A 77 -19.16 14.25 -10.69
CA GLY A 77 -18.98 12.86 -11.11
C GLY A 77 -17.63 12.27 -10.73
N LYS A 78 -17.24 11.23 -11.46
CA LYS A 78 -15.96 10.53 -11.34
C LYS A 78 -15.06 10.90 -12.52
N LYS A 79 -13.81 11.24 -12.24
CA LYS A 79 -12.76 11.39 -13.23
C LYS A 79 -11.67 10.35 -13.01
N ASP A 80 -11.28 9.69 -14.10
CA ASP A 80 -10.20 8.69 -14.09
C ASP A 80 -8.84 9.39 -14.22
N LEU A 81 -8.01 9.26 -13.18
CA LEU A 81 -6.68 9.85 -13.12
C LEU A 81 -5.60 8.87 -13.61
N LEU A 82 -5.91 7.58 -13.73
CA LEU A 82 -4.96 6.52 -14.11
C LEU A 82 -4.34 6.77 -15.48
N GLN A 83 -5.13 7.30 -16.42
CA GLN A 83 -4.70 7.60 -17.78
C GLN A 83 -4.08 8.99 -17.93
N GLU A 84 -4.43 9.93 -17.06
CA GLU A 84 -3.99 11.34 -17.17
C GLU A 84 -2.59 11.57 -16.59
N ILE A 85 -2.19 10.79 -15.59
CA ILE A 85 -0.93 10.99 -14.90
C ILE A 85 0.17 10.19 -15.61
N PRO A 86 1.33 10.80 -15.92
CA PRO A 86 2.48 10.08 -16.47
C PRO A 86 2.97 9.01 -15.49
N ASP A 87 3.40 7.85 -16.02
CA ASP A 87 4.09 6.89 -15.17
C ASP A 87 5.36 7.50 -14.57
N GLN A 88 5.75 7.04 -13.38
CA GLN A 88 6.85 7.58 -12.58
C GLN A 88 6.66 9.04 -12.08
N ASN A 89 5.47 9.64 -12.19
CA ASN A 89 5.22 10.99 -11.69
C ASN A 89 5.32 11.04 -10.15
N MET A 90 6.03 12.06 -9.62
CA MET A 90 6.22 12.28 -8.19
C MET A 90 6.40 13.77 -7.92
N PRO A 91 5.61 14.42 -7.05
CA PRO A 91 4.45 13.86 -6.33
C PRO A 91 3.34 13.39 -7.30
N LEU A 92 2.39 12.58 -6.82
CA LEU A 92 1.34 12.01 -7.68
C LEU A 92 0.57 13.11 -8.44
N LEU A 93 0.22 14.18 -7.73
CA LEU A 93 -0.43 15.39 -8.26
C LEU A 93 0.31 16.61 -7.72
N SER A 94 0.61 17.58 -8.58
CA SER A 94 1.20 18.88 -8.19
C SER A 94 0.49 20.09 -8.81
N ASN A 95 -0.25 19.89 -9.90
CA ASN A 95 -0.90 20.96 -10.66
C ASN A 95 -2.33 20.61 -11.04
N TYR A 96 -2.92 19.63 -10.34
CA TYR A 96 -4.27 19.18 -10.65
C TYR A 96 -5.28 20.08 -9.94
N VAL A 97 -6.08 20.83 -10.69
CA VAL A 97 -7.16 21.66 -10.15
C VAL A 97 -8.49 20.92 -10.31
N PRO A 98 -9.17 20.55 -9.22
CA PRO A 98 -10.50 19.95 -9.29
C PRO A 98 -11.54 20.92 -9.86
N ASP A 99 -12.45 20.39 -10.67
CA ASP A 99 -13.58 21.16 -11.16
C ASP A 99 -14.68 21.25 -10.08
N GLY A 100 -15.19 22.46 -9.88
CA GLY A 100 -16.36 22.72 -9.04
C GLY A 100 -16.05 22.94 -7.56
N GLU A 101 -17.12 23.14 -6.79
CA GLU A 101 -17.11 23.43 -5.36
C GLU A 101 -17.54 22.22 -4.53
N GLY A 102 -17.08 22.16 -3.28
CA GLY A 102 -17.53 21.19 -2.29
C GLY A 102 -16.54 20.06 -2.01
N LEU A 103 -17.06 18.94 -1.50
CA LEU A 103 -16.25 17.80 -1.12
C LEU A 103 -15.73 17.06 -2.37
N ALA A 104 -14.44 16.78 -2.36
CA ALA A 104 -13.78 15.92 -3.33
C ALA A 104 -13.10 14.75 -2.61
N LEU A 105 -13.11 13.57 -3.23
CA LEU A 105 -12.42 12.37 -2.76
C LEU A 105 -11.46 11.90 -3.83
N VAL A 106 -10.19 11.79 -3.49
CA VAL A 106 -9.20 11.10 -4.31
C VAL A 106 -9.03 9.68 -3.77
N ALA A 107 -9.16 8.68 -4.62
CA ALA A 107 -9.00 7.28 -4.25
C ALA A 107 -8.07 6.55 -5.22
N MET A 108 -7.17 5.74 -4.66
CA MET A 108 -6.24 4.90 -5.41
C MET A 108 -6.33 3.47 -4.88
N GLU A 109 -6.33 2.51 -5.79
CA GLU A 109 -6.22 1.09 -5.50
C GLU A 109 -4.93 0.56 -6.14
N ARG A 110 -4.11 -0.15 -5.35
CA ARG A 110 -2.84 -0.73 -5.78
C ARG A 110 -2.91 -2.25 -5.71
N ASN A 111 -2.29 -2.90 -6.68
CA ASN A 111 -2.10 -4.35 -6.71
C ASN A 111 -0.87 -4.75 -5.88
N PHE A 112 -0.80 -6.05 -5.54
CA PHE A 112 0.40 -6.63 -4.94
C PHE A 112 1.62 -6.40 -5.82
N SER A 113 2.73 -6.01 -5.20
CA SER A 113 4.02 -5.93 -5.86
C SER A 113 4.83 -7.16 -5.51
N PHE A 114 5.27 -7.90 -6.52
CA PHE A 114 6.34 -8.88 -6.35
C PHE A 114 7.68 -8.13 -6.41
N ILE A 115 8.59 -8.51 -5.52
CA ILE A 115 9.98 -8.05 -5.56
C ILE A 115 10.84 -9.19 -6.07
N GLU A 116 11.66 -8.92 -7.08
CA GLU A 116 12.71 -9.83 -7.52
C GLU A 116 14.04 -9.20 -7.14
N LEU A 117 14.78 -9.86 -6.25
CA LEU A 117 16.04 -9.36 -5.72
C LEU A 117 17.18 -10.27 -6.22
N PRO A 118 18.30 -9.71 -6.69
CA PRO A 118 19.53 -10.47 -6.87
C PRO A 118 19.99 -11.10 -5.56
N ASP A 119 20.65 -12.27 -5.60
CA ASP A 119 21.07 -13.06 -4.42
C ASP A 119 21.69 -12.21 -3.30
N SER A 120 22.58 -11.28 -3.62
CA SER A 120 23.25 -10.43 -2.63
C SER A 120 22.30 -9.47 -1.89
N ASN A 121 21.28 -8.97 -2.58
CA ASN A 121 20.29 -8.06 -2.01
C ASN A 121 19.17 -8.82 -1.31
N PHE A 122 18.91 -10.07 -1.73
CA PHE A 122 17.93 -10.93 -1.10
C PHE A 122 18.33 -11.27 0.34
N THR A 123 19.58 -11.64 0.61
CA THR A 123 20.06 -11.91 1.98
C THR A 123 19.92 -10.68 2.86
N ALA A 124 20.35 -9.50 2.38
CA ALA A 124 20.22 -8.25 3.12
C ALA A 124 18.76 -7.89 3.42
N TYR A 125 17.85 -8.16 2.47
CA TYR A 125 16.42 -8.00 2.67
C TYR A 125 15.89 -8.97 3.73
N LEU A 126 16.26 -10.25 3.71
CA LEU A 126 15.85 -11.20 4.75
C LEU A 126 16.37 -10.82 6.14
N GLU A 127 17.57 -10.25 6.24
CA GLU A 127 18.09 -9.72 7.50
C GLU A 127 17.27 -8.51 7.97
N HIS A 128 17.00 -7.55 7.08
CA HIS A 128 16.21 -6.35 7.38
C HIS A 128 14.79 -6.69 7.84
N GLU A 129 14.13 -7.61 7.14
CA GLU A 129 12.76 -8.05 7.43
C GLU A 129 12.69 -9.07 8.56
N ASN A 130 13.81 -9.48 9.16
CA ASN A 130 13.89 -10.55 10.16
C ASN A 130 13.33 -11.91 9.66
N LEU A 131 13.52 -12.21 8.38
CA LEU A 131 13.07 -13.42 7.68
C LEU A 131 14.21 -14.43 7.41
N HIS A 132 15.38 -14.27 8.02
CA HIS A 132 16.56 -15.10 7.75
C HIS A 132 16.61 -16.42 8.54
N GLU A 133 15.73 -16.63 9.53
CA GLU A 133 15.69 -17.85 10.36
C GLU A 133 14.51 -18.80 10.06
N ILE A 134 13.78 -18.59 8.95
CA ILE A 134 12.58 -19.37 8.60
C ILE A 134 12.94 -20.68 7.90
#